data_AF-A0A1Y6G5G5-F1
#
_entry.id   AF-A0A1Y6G5G5-F1
#
_cell.length_a   1.000
_cell.length_b   1.000
_cell.length_c   1.000
_cell.angle_alpha   90.00
_cell.angle_beta   90.00
_cell.angle_gamma   90.00
#
_symmetry.space_group_name_H-M   'P 1'
#
loop_
_entity.id
_entity.type
_entity.pdbx_description
1 polymer ?
#
loop_
_entity_poly.entity_id
_entity_poly.type
_entity_poly.pdbx_seq_one_letter_code
_entity_poly.pdbx_strand_id
1 'polypeptide(L)'
;MRTLIWMLVLGFIALNPGRVSAEVEVVMTNSDPVVAVHSNFRGQAVTLFGTVETPPPEGQSYSVVVVVQGPSSDWVVREKTRQFGLVLNAQSATYERVPSYYGIFSSSPLEQLGLSGLSVFDPTALAKSLREDVFAPDFDGELVRLMQARGRFSVSDRGVVMLSSTAFSVRVPIASNATNGLYLARAFVYAGGERVADSTTRFTVRTQGFERYVADVARSNPPLYGLVTILIALGTGWLGGVLFRR
;
A
#
# COMPACT_ATOMS: atom_id res chain seq x y z
N MET A 1 -7.37 -21.10 -62.89
CA MET A 1 -8.27 -20.35 -61.97
C MET A 1 -7.94 -20.50 -60.48
N ARG A 2 -7.10 -21.47 -60.03
CA ARG A 2 -6.73 -21.62 -58.60
C ARG A 2 -5.60 -20.69 -58.11
N THR A 3 -4.80 -20.13 -59.01
CA THR A 3 -3.68 -19.24 -58.69
C THR A 3 -4.09 -17.78 -58.51
N LEU A 4 -5.24 -17.37 -59.05
CA LEU A 4 -5.76 -15.99 -58.91
C LEU A 4 -6.35 -15.73 -57.52
N ILE A 5 -6.89 -16.76 -56.86
CA ILE A 5 -7.50 -16.65 -55.52
C ILE A 5 -6.43 -16.39 -54.44
N TRP A 6 -5.20 -16.89 -54.63
CA TRP A 6 -4.11 -16.67 -53.69
C TRP A 6 -3.53 -15.24 -53.74
N MET A 7 -3.59 -14.55 -54.89
CA MET A 7 -3.16 -13.15 -54.98
C MET A 7 -4.13 -12.17 -54.31
N LEU A 8 -5.42 -12.51 -54.22
CA LEU A 8 -6.43 -11.67 -53.57
C LEU A 8 -6.39 -11.76 -52.05
N VAL A 9 -5.97 -12.89 -51.48
CA VAL A 9 -5.81 -13.07 -50.02
C VAL A 9 -4.56 -12.36 -49.49
N LEU A 10 -3.49 -12.30 -50.31
CA LEU A 10 -2.25 -11.58 -49.95
C LEU A 10 -2.38 -10.04 -49.99
N GLY A 11 -3.32 -9.51 -50.79
CA GLY A 11 -3.59 -8.07 -50.85
C GLY A 11 -4.37 -7.52 -49.65
N PHE A 12 -5.15 -8.36 -48.95
CA PHE A 12 -6.04 -7.91 -47.87
C PHE A 12 -5.33 -7.75 -46.52
N ILE A 13 -4.15 -8.34 -46.36
CA ILE A 13 -3.33 -8.23 -45.13
C ILE A 13 -2.53 -6.92 -45.07
N ALA A 14 -2.34 -6.22 -46.18
CA ALA A 14 -1.50 -5.02 -46.24
C ALA A 14 -2.20 -3.69 -45.92
N LEU A 15 -3.50 -3.68 -45.61
CA LEU A 15 -4.29 -2.45 -45.42
C LEU A 15 -4.98 -2.32 -44.06
N ASN A 16 -4.56 -3.09 -43.06
CA ASN A 16 -4.93 -2.78 -41.68
C ASN A 16 -3.85 -1.87 -41.09
N PRO A 17 -4.03 -0.55 -41.02
CA PRO A 17 -3.28 0.26 -40.09
C PRO A 17 -3.74 -0.20 -38.71
N GLY A 18 -3.12 -1.27 -38.20
CA GLY A 18 -3.18 -1.59 -36.79
C GLY A 18 -2.77 -0.32 -36.08
N ARG A 19 -3.73 0.29 -35.39
CA ARG A 19 -3.45 1.35 -34.43
C ARG A 19 -2.52 0.70 -33.41
N VAL A 20 -1.23 0.87 -33.61
CA VAL A 20 -0.22 0.65 -32.60
C VAL A 20 -0.57 1.66 -31.53
N SER A 21 -1.38 1.24 -30.56
CA SER A 21 -1.57 1.98 -29.34
C SER A 21 -0.20 2.02 -28.71
N ALA A 22 0.46 3.19 -28.77
CA ALA A 22 1.70 3.40 -28.08
C ALA A 22 1.47 2.98 -26.62
N GLU A 23 2.17 1.93 -26.20
CA GLU A 23 2.13 1.44 -24.83
C GLU A 23 2.74 2.56 -23.99
N VAL A 24 1.87 3.35 -23.36
CA VAL A 24 2.30 4.46 -22.53
C VAL A 24 2.95 3.84 -21.30
N GLU A 25 4.28 3.78 -21.31
CA GLU A 25 5.04 3.24 -20.20
C GLU A 25 5.10 4.28 -19.08
N VAL A 26 4.85 3.82 -17.86
CA VAL A 26 4.92 4.65 -16.66
C VAL A 26 6.03 4.09 -15.80
N VAL A 27 7.13 4.82 -15.72
CA VAL A 27 8.25 4.47 -14.87
C VAL A 27 8.03 5.11 -13.51
N MET A 28 7.80 4.28 -12.50
CA MET A 28 7.74 4.71 -11.12
C MET A 28 9.09 4.46 -10.46
N THR A 29 9.71 5.53 -9.95
CA THR A 29 10.91 5.45 -9.14
C THR A 29 10.61 5.84 -7.70
N ASN A 30 11.26 5.17 -6.77
CA ASN A 30 11.11 5.46 -5.35
C ASN A 30 12.35 6.21 -4.87
N SER A 31 12.16 7.33 -4.16
CA SER A 31 13.25 8.07 -3.55
C SER A 31 14.02 7.27 -2.49
N ASP A 32 13.38 6.32 -1.80
CA ASP A 32 14.02 5.43 -0.81
C ASP A 32 13.43 4.01 -0.86
N PRO A 33 14.16 3.00 -1.36
CA PRO A 33 13.65 1.62 -1.47
C PRO A 33 13.41 0.94 -0.10
N VAL A 34 13.91 1.52 0.99
CA VAL A 34 13.76 1.01 2.36
C VAL A 34 13.28 2.12 3.29
N VAL A 35 12.10 1.94 3.89
CA VAL A 35 11.52 2.90 4.83
C VAL A 35 11.79 2.43 6.25
N ALA A 36 12.57 3.22 6.98
CA ALA A 36 13.01 2.98 8.35
C ALA A 36 11.95 3.40 9.38
N VAL A 37 11.41 2.47 10.17
CA VAL A 37 10.48 2.80 11.28
C VAL A 37 11.22 2.74 12.63
N HIS A 38 11.39 3.87 13.31
CA HIS A 38 12.07 3.98 14.62
C HIS A 38 11.12 3.81 15.83
N SER A 39 11.62 3.58 17.04
CA SER A 39 10.81 3.42 18.26
C SER A 39 10.13 4.72 18.74
N ASN A 40 10.62 5.88 18.31
CA ASN A 40 10.05 7.22 18.56
C ASN A 40 9.26 7.77 17.36
N PHE A 41 8.78 6.89 16.49
CA PHE A 41 8.21 7.21 15.18
C PHE A 41 6.82 7.88 15.28
N ARG A 42 6.75 9.15 14.87
CA ARG A 42 5.53 9.97 14.78
C ARG A 42 4.90 9.95 13.38
N GLY A 43 5.01 8.83 12.67
CA GLY A 43 4.61 8.73 11.25
C GLY A 43 5.67 9.32 10.33
N GLN A 44 6.10 8.53 9.34
CA GLN A 44 6.96 9.00 8.23
C GLN A 44 6.16 8.80 6.95
N ALA A 45 6.31 9.73 6.00
CA ALA A 45 5.68 9.59 4.70
C ALA A 45 6.72 9.14 3.67
N VAL A 46 6.32 8.20 2.81
CA VAL A 46 7.11 7.76 1.66
C VAL A 46 6.67 8.60 0.48
N THR A 47 7.61 9.25 -0.20
CA THR A 47 7.29 9.91 -1.46
C THR A 47 7.65 8.98 -2.61
N LEU A 48 6.69 8.75 -3.50
CA LEU A 48 6.91 8.01 -4.73
C LEU A 48 6.82 9.00 -5.89
N PHE A 49 7.73 8.89 -6.85
CA PHE A 49 7.76 9.71 -8.04
C PHE A 49 7.45 8.84 -9.25
N GLY A 50 6.68 9.38 -10.18
CA GLY A 50 6.36 8.70 -11.43
C GLY A 50 6.43 9.66 -12.60
N THR A 51 6.84 9.12 -13.74
CA THR A 51 6.82 9.84 -15.01
C THR A 51 6.13 8.99 -16.06
N VAL A 52 5.31 9.63 -16.88
CA VAL A 52 4.67 9.08 -18.07
C VAL A 52 5.55 9.44 -19.27
N GLU A 53 5.96 8.47 -20.07
CA GLU A 53 6.89 8.72 -21.18
C GLU A 53 6.28 9.59 -22.29
N THR A 54 5.01 9.35 -22.59
CA THR A 54 4.27 10.05 -23.64
C THR A 54 3.53 11.26 -23.07
N PRO A 55 3.53 12.42 -23.74
CA PRO A 55 2.70 13.54 -23.34
C PRO A 55 1.20 13.23 -23.54
N PRO A 56 0.30 13.90 -22.79
CA PRO A 56 -1.12 13.67 -22.93
C PRO A 56 -1.61 14.01 -24.34
N PRO A 57 -2.65 13.32 -24.85
CA PRO A 57 -3.31 13.69 -26.10
C PRO A 57 -3.71 15.17 -26.12
N GLU A 58 -3.73 15.79 -27.30
CA GLU A 58 -4.06 17.21 -27.45
C GLU A 58 -5.41 17.55 -26.79
N GLY A 59 -5.42 18.61 -25.98
CA GLY A 59 -6.60 19.06 -25.23
C GLY A 59 -6.94 18.24 -23.98
N GLN A 60 -6.12 17.24 -23.62
CA GLN A 60 -6.32 16.44 -22.42
C GLN A 60 -5.21 16.64 -21.39
N SER A 61 -5.46 16.19 -20.17
CA SER A 61 -4.47 16.16 -19.08
C SER A 61 -4.51 14.79 -18.41
N TYR A 62 -3.36 14.29 -18.00
CA TYR A 62 -3.32 13.04 -17.25
C TYR A 62 -3.87 13.23 -15.85
N SER A 63 -4.67 12.26 -15.44
CA SER A 63 -5.09 12.08 -14.05
C SER A 63 -4.49 10.78 -13.54
N VAL A 64 -3.97 10.81 -12.31
CA VAL A 64 -3.24 9.67 -11.76
C VAL A 64 -3.90 9.24 -10.46
N VAL A 65 -4.10 7.94 -10.32
CA VAL A 65 -4.57 7.32 -9.07
C VAL A 65 -3.55 6.28 -8.64
N VAL A 66 -2.99 6.44 -7.45
CA VAL A 66 -2.04 5.52 -6.84
C VAL A 66 -2.72 4.74 -5.73
N VAL A 67 -2.69 3.42 -5.84
CA VAL A 67 -3.16 2.48 -4.82
C VAL A 67 -1.97 1.81 -4.16
N VAL A 68 -1.89 1.89 -2.84
CA VAL A 68 -0.80 1.30 -2.05
C VAL A 68 -1.35 0.21 -1.16
N GLN A 69 -0.75 -0.97 -1.22
CA GLN A 69 -1.14 -2.16 -0.48
C GLN A 69 0.04 -2.67 0.35
N GLY A 70 -0.18 -2.87 1.65
CA GLY A 70 0.77 -3.54 2.52
C GLY A 70 0.68 -5.07 2.42
N PRO A 71 1.52 -5.80 3.17
CA PRO A 71 1.46 -7.25 3.25
C PRO A 71 0.05 -7.76 3.59
N SER A 72 -0.41 -8.77 2.87
CA SER A 72 -1.71 -9.42 3.11
C SER A 72 -1.64 -10.42 4.25
N SER A 73 -2.73 -10.53 5.02
CA SER A 73 -2.87 -11.47 6.13
C SER A 73 -4.35 -11.79 6.38
N ASP A 74 -4.65 -12.95 6.94
CA ASP A 74 -6.03 -13.35 7.21
C ASP A 74 -6.54 -12.75 8.52
N TRP A 75 -7.73 -12.18 8.49
CA TRP A 75 -8.33 -11.45 9.60
C TRP A 75 -9.67 -12.08 9.97
N VAL A 76 -9.97 -12.11 11.26
CA VAL A 76 -11.27 -12.56 11.75
C VAL A 76 -11.92 -11.41 12.50
N VAL A 77 -13.04 -10.92 11.96
CA VAL A 77 -13.87 -9.89 12.60
C VAL A 77 -14.84 -10.60 13.53
N ARG A 78 -14.94 -10.14 14.78
CA ARG A 78 -15.81 -10.72 15.80
C ARG A 78 -16.72 -9.67 16.39
N GLU A 79 -17.99 -10.00 16.45
CA GLU A 79 -18.98 -9.23 17.21
C GLU A 79 -18.81 -9.54 18.70
N LYS A 80 -18.67 -8.49 19.51
CA LYS A 80 -18.60 -8.61 20.98
C LYS A 80 -19.93 -8.19 21.57
N THR A 81 -20.58 -9.10 22.28
CA THR A 81 -21.83 -8.83 23.00
C THR A 81 -21.61 -8.96 24.51
N ARG A 82 -22.43 -8.27 25.30
CA ARG A 82 -22.37 -8.36 26.76
C ARG A 82 -23.54 -9.23 27.26
N GLN A 83 -23.23 -10.36 27.86
CA GLN A 83 -24.21 -11.27 28.47
C GLN A 83 -23.83 -11.51 29.93
N PHE A 84 -24.79 -11.38 30.84
CA PHE A 84 -24.58 -11.59 32.29
C PHE A 84 -23.37 -10.82 32.87
N GLY A 85 -23.12 -9.60 32.38
CA GLY A 85 -21.99 -8.76 32.80
C GLY A 85 -20.64 -9.11 32.17
N LEU A 86 -20.54 -10.20 31.41
CA LEU A 86 -19.33 -10.64 30.72
C LEU A 86 -19.37 -10.24 29.23
N VAL A 87 -18.21 -9.90 28.66
CA VAL A 87 -18.08 -9.64 27.22
C VAL A 87 -17.68 -10.93 26.52
N LEU A 88 -18.57 -11.44 25.66
CA LEU A 88 -18.39 -12.68 24.92
C LEU A 88 -18.35 -12.39 23.41
N ASN A 89 -17.64 -13.23 22.66
CA ASN A 89 -17.70 -13.20 21.19
C ASN A 89 -19.00 -13.89 20.76
N ALA A 90 -19.85 -13.21 20.00
CA ALA A 90 -21.11 -13.75 19.51
C ALA A 90 -20.92 -14.40 18.14
N GLN A 91 -20.79 -13.58 17.12
CA GLN A 91 -20.62 -14.01 15.73
C GLN A 91 -19.24 -13.62 15.21
N SER A 92 -18.79 -14.27 14.14
CA SER A 92 -17.52 -13.96 13.49
C SER A 92 -17.58 -14.18 11.98
N ALA A 93 -16.82 -13.37 11.25
CA ALA A 93 -16.56 -13.56 9.82
C ALA A 93 -15.05 -13.57 9.57
N THR A 94 -14.60 -14.48 8.71
CA THR A 94 -13.20 -14.59 8.29
C THR A 94 -13.02 -13.89 6.94
N TYR A 95 -11.93 -13.14 6.84
CA TYR A 95 -11.49 -12.44 5.65
C TYR A 95 -10.08 -12.87 5.30
N GLU A 96 -9.89 -13.36 4.08
CA GLU A 96 -8.60 -13.84 3.61
C GLU A 96 -7.84 -12.75 2.88
N ARG A 97 -6.50 -12.79 2.94
CA ARG A 97 -5.60 -11.91 2.19
C ARG A 97 -5.87 -10.41 2.38
N VAL A 98 -6.39 -10.02 3.54
CA VAL A 98 -6.65 -8.61 3.87
C VAL A 98 -5.34 -7.83 3.90
N PRO A 99 -5.20 -6.76 3.09
CA PRO A 99 -4.01 -5.94 3.09
C PRO A 99 -3.87 -5.23 4.44
N SER A 100 -2.70 -5.35 5.06
CA SER A 100 -2.41 -4.69 6.35
C SER A 100 -2.43 -3.17 6.29
N TYR A 101 -2.27 -2.61 5.10
CA TYR A 101 -2.44 -1.19 4.78
C TYR A 101 -3.05 -1.06 3.40
N TYR A 102 -4.01 -0.14 3.22
CA TYR A 102 -4.61 0.17 1.93
C TYR A 102 -4.79 1.69 1.80
N GLY A 103 -4.06 2.28 0.86
CA GLY A 103 -4.10 3.71 0.59
C GLY A 103 -4.55 4.00 -0.83
N ILE A 104 -5.51 4.90 -1.02
CA ILE A 104 -5.92 5.41 -2.33
C ILE A 104 -5.60 6.90 -2.39
N PHE A 105 -4.76 7.29 -3.36
CA PHE A 105 -4.34 8.68 -3.57
C PHE A 105 -4.65 9.06 -5.00
N SER A 106 -5.41 10.12 -5.22
CA SER A 106 -5.77 10.59 -6.57
C SER A 106 -5.24 12.00 -6.84
N SER A 107 -5.07 12.37 -8.10
CA SER A 107 -4.75 13.76 -8.49
C SER A 107 -5.97 14.69 -8.40
N SER A 108 -7.15 14.13 -8.67
CA SER A 108 -8.45 14.81 -8.64
C SER A 108 -9.46 13.91 -7.92
N PRO A 109 -10.57 14.46 -7.36
CA PRO A 109 -11.61 13.66 -6.74
C PRO A 109 -12.07 12.51 -7.64
N LEU A 110 -12.22 11.31 -7.07
CA LEU A 110 -12.51 10.10 -7.83
C LEU A 110 -13.85 10.20 -8.60
N GLU A 111 -14.78 11.01 -8.10
CA GLU A 111 -16.08 11.28 -8.72
C GLU A 111 -15.91 12.04 -10.03
N GLN A 112 -14.97 12.99 -10.07
CA GLN A 112 -14.69 13.80 -11.27
C GLN A 112 -14.01 12.97 -12.36
N LEU A 113 -13.30 11.92 -11.96
CA LEU A 113 -12.65 10.98 -12.88
C LEU A 113 -13.62 9.89 -13.37
N GLY A 114 -14.84 9.81 -12.83
CA GLY A 114 -15.80 8.74 -13.12
C GLY A 114 -15.37 7.38 -12.56
N LEU A 115 -14.49 7.36 -11.56
CA LEU A 115 -13.86 6.14 -11.04
C LEU A 115 -14.48 5.64 -9.73
N SER A 116 -15.35 6.42 -9.07
CA SER A 116 -15.94 6.07 -7.76
C SER A 116 -16.73 4.76 -7.75
N GLY A 117 -17.19 4.27 -8.90
CA GLY A 117 -17.93 3.00 -9.01
C GLY A 117 -17.05 1.75 -9.17
N LEU A 118 -15.73 1.90 -9.25
CA LEU A 118 -14.83 0.75 -9.41
C LEU A 118 -14.55 0.10 -8.05
N SER A 119 -14.67 -1.23 -7.99
CA SER A 119 -14.45 -2.02 -6.77
C SER A 119 -13.06 -1.84 -6.15
N VAL A 120 -12.05 -1.49 -6.96
CA VAL A 120 -10.69 -1.19 -6.48
C VAL A 120 -10.65 0.08 -5.63
N PHE A 121 -11.56 1.02 -5.86
CA PHE A 121 -11.63 2.28 -5.12
C PHE A 121 -12.70 2.29 -4.03
N ASP A 122 -13.53 1.25 -3.96
CA ASP A 122 -14.53 1.06 -2.92
C ASP A 122 -14.02 0.09 -1.83
N PRO A 123 -13.72 0.59 -0.61
CA PRO A 123 -13.26 -0.25 0.49
C PRO A 123 -14.24 -1.35 0.90
N THR A 124 -15.55 -1.10 0.81
CA THR A 124 -16.58 -2.07 1.20
C THR A 124 -16.67 -3.18 0.15
N ALA A 125 -16.59 -2.83 -1.13
CA ALA A 125 -16.51 -3.81 -2.22
C ALA A 125 -15.23 -4.67 -2.10
N LEU A 126 -14.10 -4.05 -1.73
CA LEU A 126 -12.88 -4.78 -1.44
C LEU A 126 -13.07 -5.75 -0.28
N ALA A 127 -13.59 -5.30 0.87
CA ALA A 127 -13.84 -6.14 2.04
C ALA A 127 -14.73 -7.34 1.69
N LYS A 128 -15.83 -7.08 0.96
CA LYS A 128 -16.75 -8.12 0.48
C LYS A 128 -16.06 -9.18 -0.38
N SER A 129 -15.14 -8.77 -1.24
CA SER A 129 -14.39 -9.69 -2.11
C SER A 129 -13.38 -10.57 -1.37
N LEU A 130 -13.02 -10.19 -0.14
CA LEU A 130 -12.05 -10.89 0.70
C LEU A 130 -12.72 -11.81 1.73
N ARG A 131 -14.05 -11.74 1.88
CA ARG A 131 -14.80 -12.58 2.81
C ARG A 131 -14.76 -14.04 2.35
N GLU A 132 -14.33 -14.93 3.24
CA GLU A 132 -14.15 -16.36 2.94
C GLU A 132 -15.49 -17.05 2.68
N ASP A 133 -16.46 -16.84 3.58
CA ASP A 133 -17.77 -17.47 3.54
C ASP A 133 -18.88 -16.46 3.23
N VAL A 134 -19.60 -16.70 2.14
CA VAL A 134 -20.73 -15.87 1.68
C VAL A 134 -21.88 -15.91 2.69
N PHE A 135 -22.04 -17.00 3.44
CA PHE A 135 -23.07 -17.16 4.48
C PHE A 135 -22.65 -16.60 5.84
N ALA A 136 -21.39 -16.21 6.02
CA ALA A 136 -20.95 -15.53 7.23
C ALA A 136 -21.70 -14.19 7.39
N PRO A 137 -21.81 -13.68 8.63
CA PRO A 137 -22.38 -12.35 8.88
C PRO A 137 -21.69 -11.28 8.02
N ASP A 138 -22.47 -10.33 7.53
CA ASP A 138 -21.96 -9.18 6.80
C ASP A 138 -21.29 -8.21 7.78
N PHE A 139 -19.96 -8.29 7.86
CA PHE A 139 -19.12 -7.40 8.66
C PHE A 139 -18.18 -6.56 7.79
N ASP A 140 -18.53 -6.39 6.50
CA ASP A 140 -17.66 -5.76 5.52
C ASP A 140 -17.42 -4.28 5.88
N GLY A 141 -18.48 -3.58 6.28
CA GLY A 141 -18.42 -2.21 6.78
C GLY A 141 -17.65 -2.09 8.10
N GLU A 142 -17.81 -3.05 9.01
CA GLU A 142 -17.08 -3.10 10.29
C GLU A 142 -15.59 -3.30 10.09
N LEU A 143 -15.19 -4.17 9.14
CA LEU A 143 -13.79 -4.36 8.78
C LEU A 143 -13.17 -3.05 8.31
N VAL A 144 -13.82 -2.37 7.36
CA VAL A 144 -13.37 -1.07 6.82
C VAL A 144 -13.25 -0.05 7.94
N ARG A 145 -14.28 0.06 8.80
CA ARG A 145 -14.29 0.97 9.95
C ARG A 145 -13.13 0.69 10.90
N LEU A 146 -12.84 -0.57 11.19
CA LEU A 146 -11.71 -0.98 12.05
C LEU A 146 -10.35 -0.67 11.41
N MET A 147 -10.22 -0.82 10.09
CA MET A 147 -9.02 -0.45 9.36
C MET A 147 -8.79 1.07 9.38
N GLN A 148 -9.84 1.86 9.13
CA GLN A 148 -9.81 3.32 9.19
C GLN A 148 -9.44 3.82 10.60
N ALA A 149 -10.08 3.28 11.65
CA ALA A 149 -9.81 3.66 13.03
C ALA A 149 -8.36 3.40 13.47
N ARG A 150 -7.66 2.46 12.81
CA ARG A 150 -6.24 2.14 13.08
C ARG A 150 -5.27 2.84 12.13
N GLY A 151 -5.74 3.72 11.25
CA GLY A 151 -4.93 4.38 10.22
C GLY A 151 -4.37 3.43 9.16
N ARG A 152 -4.96 2.23 9.03
CA ARG A 152 -4.56 1.22 8.02
C ARG A 152 -5.27 1.42 6.69
N PHE A 153 -6.34 2.20 6.69
CA PHE A 153 -7.04 2.60 5.48
C PHE A 153 -6.96 4.12 5.36
N SER A 154 -6.54 4.61 4.19
CA SER A 154 -6.43 6.04 3.92
C SER A 154 -6.92 6.34 2.51
N VAL A 155 -7.83 7.30 2.38
CA VAL A 155 -8.25 7.83 1.09
C VAL A 155 -7.94 9.32 1.12
N SER A 156 -7.20 9.76 0.13
CA SER A 156 -6.85 11.16 -0.02
C SER A 156 -7.18 11.59 -1.45
N ASP A 157 -8.30 12.28 -1.57
CA ASP A 157 -8.60 13.06 -2.77
C ASP A 157 -7.55 14.16 -2.89
N ARG A 158 -6.89 14.26 -4.04
CA ARG A 158 -5.73 15.16 -4.28
C ARG A 158 -4.46 14.77 -3.50
N GLY A 159 -4.29 13.48 -3.20
CA GLY A 159 -3.04 12.94 -2.64
C GLY A 159 -1.88 12.88 -3.64
N VAL A 160 -2.16 12.96 -4.94
CA VAL A 160 -1.15 13.00 -6.02
C VAL A 160 -0.97 14.42 -6.51
N VAL A 161 0.27 14.89 -6.55
CA VAL A 161 0.64 16.21 -7.06
C VAL A 161 1.31 16.04 -8.42
N MET A 162 0.69 16.60 -9.46
CA MET A 162 1.30 16.70 -10.79
C MET A 162 2.40 17.76 -10.75
N LEU A 163 3.64 17.36 -11.04
CA LEU A 163 4.81 18.24 -11.11
C LEU A 163 4.98 18.83 -12.52
N SER A 164 4.56 18.08 -13.54
CA SER A 164 4.48 18.52 -14.94
C SER A 164 3.31 17.82 -15.64
N SER A 165 3.17 17.99 -16.95
CA SER A 165 2.18 17.25 -17.75
C SER A 165 2.44 15.74 -17.78
N THR A 166 3.65 15.29 -17.42
CA THR A 166 4.06 13.89 -17.46
C THR A 166 4.63 13.37 -16.14
N ALA A 167 5.04 14.24 -15.22
CA ALA A 167 5.64 13.86 -13.94
C ALA A 167 4.69 14.11 -12.78
N PHE A 168 4.68 13.20 -11.81
CA PHE A 168 3.87 13.30 -10.61
C PHE A 168 4.62 12.78 -9.38
N SER A 169 4.15 13.23 -8.21
CA SER A 169 4.61 12.73 -6.92
C SER A 169 3.42 12.41 -6.02
N VAL A 170 3.55 11.38 -5.20
CA VAL A 170 2.55 11.00 -4.20
C VAL A 170 3.23 10.83 -2.86
N ARG A 171 2.62 11.39 -1.81
CA ARG A 171 3.09 11.24 -0.43
C ARG A 171 2.21 10.25 0.30
N VAL A 172 2.75 9.07 0.57
CA VAL A 172 2.06 7.97 1.24
C VAL A 172 2.37 8.02 2.74
N PRO A 173 1.41 8.39 3.61
CA PRO A 173 1.62 8.36 5.05
C PRO A 173 1.75 6.91 5.53
N ILE A 174 2.82 6.61 6.28
CA ILE A 174 2.99 5.31 6.93
C ILE A 174 2.75 5.49 8.43
N ALA A 175 1.73 4.82 8.95
CA ALA A 175 1.39 4.85 10.36
C ALA A 175 2.47 4.15 11.21
N SER A 176 2.59 4.52 12.48
CA SER A 176 3.57 3.94 13.41
C SER A 176 3.36 2.46 13.72
N ASN A 177 2.14 1.97 13.50
CA ASN A 177 1.74 0.58 13.64
C ASN A 177 1.74 -0.18 12.30
N ALA A 178 2.43 0.34 11.28
CA ALA A 178 2.54 -0.30 9.98
C ALA A 178 3.22 -1.68 10.09
N THR A 179 2.66 -2.67 9.39
CA THR A 179 3.17 -4.04 9.40
C THR A 179 4.48 -4.10 8.61
N ASN A 180 5.53 -4.68 9.20
CA ASN A 180 6.78 -4.91 8.48
C ASN A 180 6.58 -5.85 7.29
N GLY A 181 7.12 -5.49 6.13
CA GLY A 181 7.09 -6.33 4.94
C GLY A 181 7.12 -5.56 3.63
N LEU A 182 6.75 -6.25 2.56
CA LEU A 182 6.68 -5.70 1.20
C LEU A 182 5.38 -4.92 1.00
N TYR A 183 5.51 -3.69 0.52
CA TYR A 183 4.42 -2.84 0.10
C TYR A 183 4.45 -2.70 -1.43
N LEU A 184 3.27 -2.76 -2.03
CA LEU A 184 3.06 -2.60 -3.47
C LEU A 184 2.35 -1.27 -3.70
N ALA A 185 2.90 -0.42 -4.55
CA ALA A 185 2.25 0.79 -5.01
C ALA A 185 1.98 0.67 -6.50
N ARG A 186 0.70 0.74 -6.88
CA ARG A 186 0.25 0.69 -8.26
C ARG A 186 -0.30 2.05 -8.68
N ALA A 187 0.32 2.68 -9.67
CA ALA A 187 -0.26 3.85 -10.33
C ALA A 187 -1.12 3.42 -11.50
N PHE A 188 -2.26 4.09 -11.63
CA PHE A 188 -3.14 4.05 -12.78
C PHE A 188 -3.19 5.45 -13.38
N VAL A 189 -2.86 5.57 -14.66
CA VAL A 189 -2.89 6.82 -15.40
C VAL A 189 -4.10 6.82 -16.32
N TYR A 190 -4.86 7.91 -16.24
CA TYR A 190 -6.08 8.14 -16.99
C TYR A 190 -5.93 9.37 -17.88
N ALA A 191 -6.45 9.31 -19.10
CA ALA A 191 -6.62 10.46 -19.99
C ALA A 191 -8.06 10.47 -20.49
N GLY A 192 -8.77 11.58 -20.32
CA GLY A 192 -10.16 11.68 -20.76
C GLY A 192 -11.13 10.67 -20.11
N GLY A 193 -10.79 10.13 -18.94
CA GLY A 193 -11.57 9.12 -18.23
C GLY A 193 -11.25 7.67 -18.60
N GLU A 194 -10.40 7.44 -19.62
CA GLU A 194 -9.95 6.11 -20.00
C GLU A 194 -8.59 5.79 -19.37
N ARG A 195 -8.40 4.53 -18.94
CA ARG A 195 -7.12 4.07 -18.40
C ARG A 195 -6.13 3.87 -19.56
N VAL A 196 -5.08 4.67 -19.58
CA VAL A 196 -4.06 4.65 -20.65
C VAL A 196 -2.83 3.84 -20.25
N ALA A 197 -2.48 3.83 -18.96
CA ALA A 197 -1.32 3.11 -18.45
C ALA A 197 -1.49 2.67 -17.00
N ASP A 198 -0.72 1.67 -16.60
CA ASP A 198 -0.51 1.31 -15.20
C ASP A 198 0.94 0.91 -14.93
N SER A 199 1.39 1.15 -13.70
CA SER A 199 2.73 0.80 -13.25
C SER A 199 2.71 0.32 -11.83
N THR A 200 3.52 -0.67 -11.50
CA THR A 200 3.61 -1.22 -10.15
C THR A 200 5.04 -1.10 -9.65
N THR A 201 5.23 -0.34 -8.57
CA THR A 201 6.48 -0.27 -7.83
C THR A 201 6.37 -0.96 -6.48
N ARG A 202 7.51 -1.35 -5.92
CA ARG A 202 7.58 -2.08 -4.65
C ARG A 202 8.50 -1.35 -3.71
N PHE A 203 8.12 -1.26 -2.45
CA PHE A 203 8.97 -0.74 -1.39
C PHE A 203 8.83 -1.59 -0.13
N THR A 204 9.87 -1.64 0.70
CA THR A 204 9.85 -2.46 1.91
C THR A 204 9.82 -1.57 3.14
N VAL A 205 8.81 -1.80 4.00
CA VAL A 205 8.72 -1.15 5.31
C VAL A 205 9.35 -2.09 6.33
N ARG A 206 10.36 -1.60 7.04
CA ARG A 206 11.01 -2.33 8.12
C ARG A 206 11.25 -1.39 9.28
N THR A 207 10.99 -1.86 10.49
CA THR A 207 11.54 -1.21 11.68
C THR A 207 13.07 -1.15 11.58
N GLN A 208 13.61 0.06 11.68
CA GLN A 208 15.02 0.34 11.83
C GLN A 208 15.16 1.17 13.10
N GLY A 209 16.03 0.77 14.02
CA GLY A 209 16.15 1.46 15.29
C GLY A 209 17.24 0.86 16.16
N PHE A 210 17.47 1.53 17.29
CA PHE A 210 18.42 1.08 18.32
C PHE A 210 18.14 -0.37 18.76
N GLU A 211 16.88 -0.82 18.77
CA GLU A 211 16.55 -2.21 19.10
C GLU A 211 17.16 -3.20 18.12
N ARG A 212 17.16 -2.89 16.81
CA ARG A 212 17.79 -3.76 15.82
C ARG A 212 19.31 -3.68 15.89
N TYR A 213 19.87 -2.50 16.15
CA TYR A 213 21.31 -2.38 16.42
C TYR A 213 21.72 -3.22 17.63
N VAL A 214 20.98 -3.14 18.74
CA VAL A 214 21.23 -3.96 19.94
C VAL A 214 21.04 -5.44 19.64
N ALA A 215 19.97 -5.83 18.96
CA ALA A 215 19.71 -7.23 18.60
C ALA A 215 20.78 -7.78 17.64
N ASP A 216 21.26 -6.96 16.72
CA ASP A 216 22.30 -7.35 15.76
C ASP A 216 23.67 -7.39 16.44
N VAL A 217 23.99 -6.48 17.37
CA VAL A 217 25.21 -6.56 18.21
C VAL A 217 25.16 -7.79 19.13
N ALA A 218 23.99 -8.10 19.70
CA ALA A 218 23.79 -9.28 20.53
C ALA A 218 23.98 -10.58 19.75
N ARG A 219 23.55 -10.63 18.47
CA ARG A 219 23.72 -11.81 17.60
C ARG A 219 25.10 -11.89 16.95
N SER A 220 25.66 -10.77 16.52
CA SER A 220 26.95 -10.72 15.83
C SER A 220 28.13 -10.84 16.79
N ASN A 221 28.01 -10.32 18.02
CA ASN A 221 29.04 -10.37 19.04
C ASN A 221 28.43 -10.63 20.45
N PRO A 222 27.93 -11.85 20.71
CA PRO A 222 27.36 -12.21 22.02
C PRO A 222 28.23 -11.88 23.24
N PRO A 223 29.56 -12.13 23.25
CA PRO A 223 30.38 -11.88 24.45
C PRO A 223 30.51 -10.39 24.79
N LEU A 224 30.65 -9.51 23.78
CA LEU A 224 30.74 -8.07 23.98
C LEU A 224 29.42 -7.51 24.51
N TYR A 225 28.29 -7.96 23.94
CA TYR A 225 26.97 -7.58 24.40
C TYR A 225 26.72 -7.99 25.86
N GLY A 226 27.10 -9.21 26.23
CA GLY A 226 27.02 -9.70 27.61
C GLY A 226 27.83 -8.85 28.59
N LEU A 227 29.08 -8.51 28.24
CA LEU A 227 29.95 -7.67 29.08
C LEU A 227 29.33 -6.30 29.33
N VAL A 228 28.86 -5.62 28.28
CA VAL A 228 28.21 -4.31 28.39
C VAL A 228 26.95 -4.39 29.26
N THR A 229 26.16 -5.45 29.10
CA THR A 229 24.96 -5.69 29.91
C THR A 229 25.29 -5.85 31.39
N ILE A 230 26.34 -6.61 31.73
CA ILE A 230 26.80 -6.78 33.11
C ILE A 230 27.26 -5.45 33.70
N LEU A 231 28.04 -4.66 32.95
CA LEU A 231 28.51 -3.35 33.41
C LEU A 231 27.35 -2.39 33.69
N ILE A 232 26.34 -2.36 32.82
CA ILE A 232 25.12 -1.56 33.03
C ILE A 232 24.36 -2.04 34.27
N ALA A 233 24.22 -3.35 34.46
CA ALA A 233 23.54 -3.91 35.63
C ALA A 233 24.25 -3.56 36.95
N LEU A 234 25.58 -3.69 36.98
CA LEU A 234 26.40 -3.29 38.14
C LEU A 234 26.29 -1.79 38.41
N GLY A 235 26.40 -0.95 37.38
CA GLY A 235 26.27 0.50 37.50
C GLY A 235 24.89 0.93 38.00
N THR A 236 23.83 0.30 37.48
CA THR A 236 22.45 0.57 37.90
C THR A 236 22.19 0.10 39.34
N GLY A 237 22.67 -1.08 39.71
CA GLY A 237 22.55 -1.60 41.08
C GLY A 237 23.30 -0.74 42.10
N TRP A 238 24.50 -0.27 41.74
CA TRP A 238 25.26 0.68 42.56
C TRP A 238 24.54 2.02 42.71
N LEU A 239 24.05 2.61 41.61
CA LEU A 239 23.27 3.86 41.61
C LEU A 239 21.99 3.73 42.45
N GLY A 240 21.24 2.65 42.31
CA GLY A 240 20.07 2.37 43.14
C GLY A 240 20.44 2.29 44.62
N GLY A 241 21.51 1.56 44.97
CA GLY A 241 22.00 1.46 46.35
C GLY A 241 22.44 2.80 46.95
N VAL A 242 22.96 3.72 46.13
CA VAL A 242 23.34 5.08 46.57
C VAL A 242 22.13 6.00 46.71
N LEU A 243 21.16 5.94 45.78
CA LEU A 243 20.00 6.82 45.77
C LEU A 243 18.97 6.47 46.85
N PHE A 244 18.76 5.17 47.11
CA PHE A 244 17.80 4.66 48.11
C PHE A 244 18.41 4.44 49.50
N ARG A 245 19.63 4.94 49.72
CA ARG A 245 20.27 4.98 51.04
C ARG A 245 19.73 6.16 51.86
N ARG A 246 18.42 6.18 52.14
CA ARG A 246 17.76 7.02 53.14
C ARG A 246 16.58 6.28 53.75
#